data_AF-A0A920UE06-F1
#
_entry.id   AF-A0A920UE06-F1
#
_cell.length_a   1.000
_cell.length_b   1.000
_cell.length_c   1.000
_cell.angle_alpha   90.00
_cell.angle_beta   90.00
_cell.angle_gamma   90.00
#
_symmetry.space_group_name_H-M   'P 1'
#
loop_
_entity.id
_entity.type
_entity.pdbx_description
1 polymer ?
#
loop_
_entity_poly.entity_id
_entity_poly.type
_entity_poly.pdbx_seq_one_letter_code
_entity_poly.pdbx_strand_id
1 'polypeptide(L)'
;MLSSHDPENLYCVKKESPLLLGLGEGCNYVGSDINAFLEYTRKAIVLDEGEYVILGPNEYQVRSLKTGKKLKKNVLHIDWDVETSKKGGFLIIC
;
A
#
# COMPACT_ATOMS: atom_id res chain seq x y z
N MET A 1 -4.19 -5.61 8.68
CA MET A 1 -4.31 -6.29 9.98
C MET A 1 -2.94 -6.20 10.63
N LEU A 2 -2.84 -5.54 11.80
CA LEU A 2 -1.62 -5.53 12.61
C LEU A 2 -1.63 -6.80 13.48
N SER A 3 -0.54 -7.56 13.47
CA SER A 3 -0.40 -8.74 14.33
C SER A 3 0.37 -8.34 15.59
N SER A 4 -0.13 -8.66 16.78
CA SER A 4 0.59 -8.36 18.04
C SER A 4 1.93 -9.09 18.16
N HIS A 5 2.16 -10.13 17.35
CA HIS A 5 3.43 -10.86 17.29
C HIS A 5 4.47 -10.19 16.38
N ASP A 6 4.03 -9.33 15.48
CA ASP A 6 4.89 -8.72 14.46
C ASP A 6 4.38 -7.31 14.16
N PRO A 7 4.56 -6.36 15.10
CA PRO A 7 4.03 -5.00 14.97
C PRO A 7 4.72 -4.22 13.84
N GLU A 8 5.91 -4.65 13.42
CA GLU A 8 6.69 -4.05 12.33
C GLU A 8 6.17 -4.46 10.95
N ASN A 9 5.38 -5.53 10.86
CA ASN A 9 4.88 -6.03 9.57
C ASN A 9 3.36 -5.82 9.43
N LEU A 10 2.98 -4.98 8.48
CA LEU A 10 1.60 -4.75 8.10
C LEU A 10 1.17 -5.72 6.99
N TYR A 11 0.18 -6.55 7.29
CA TYR A 11 -0.45 -7.42 6.30
C TYR A 11 -1.74 -6.77 5.80
N CYS A 12 -1.75 -6.39 4.52
CA CYS A 12 -2.91 -5.82 3.86
C CYS A 12 -3.38 -6.73 2.74
N VAL A 13 -4.65 -7.11 2.78
CA VAL A 13 -5.27 -7.92 1.73
C VAL A 13 -6.32 -7.07 1.03
N LYS A 14 -6.33 -7.08 -0.30
CA LYS A 14 -7.41 -6.44 -1.05
C LYS A 14 -8.63 -7.36 -1.02
N LYS A 15 -9.75 -6.85 -0.52
CA LYS A 15 -11.02 -7.58 -0.45
C LYS A 15 -12.05 -6.99 -1.40
N GLU A 16 -12.46 -5.74 -1.21
CA GLU A 16 -13.49 -5.07 -2.03
C GLU A 16 -13.17 -3.61 -2.38
N SER A 17 -12.43 -2.90 -1.52
CA SER A 17 -11.97 -1.52 -1.81
C SER A 17 -10.62 -1.52 -2.54
N PRO A 18 -10.35 -0.52 -3.41
CA PRO A 18 -9.01 -0.32 -3.94
C PRO A 18 -8.02 -0.19 -2.78
N LEU A 19 -6.91 -0.92 -2.86
CA LEU A 19 -5.85 -0.84 -1.88
C LEU A 19 -4.60 -0.35 -2.59
N LEU A 20 -4.16 0.83 -2.20
CA LEU A 20 -2.96 1.47 -2.71
C LEU A 20 -1.88 1.48 -1.64
N LEU A 21 -0.68 1.15 -2.08
CA LEU A 21 0.56 1.33 -1.33
C LEU A 21 1.20 2.63 -1.76
N GLY A 22 1.57 3.52 -0.85
CA GLY A 22 2.49 4.61 -1.10
C GLY A 22 3.91 4.21 -0.65
N LEU A 23 4.91 4.40 -1.51
CA LEU A 23 6.31 4.12 -1.18
C LEU A 23 7.05 5.43 -0.86
N GLY A 24 7.30 5.71 0.42
CA GLY A 24 8.10 6.84 0.86
C GLY A 24 9.57 6.47 1.08
N GLU A 25 10.39 7.48 1.43
CA GLU A 25 11.76 7.26 1.88
C GLU A 25 11.75 6.95 3.40
N GLY A 26 11.93 5.68 3.75
CA GLY A 26 12.00 5.21 5.14
C GLY A 26 10.65 4.85 5.78
N CYS A 27 9.52 5.25 5.17
CA CYS A 27 8.19 4.87 5.62
C CYS A 27 7.30 4.47 4.45
N ASN A 28 6.47 3.47 4.68
CA ASN A 28 5.47 3.02 3.71
C ASN A 28 4.08 3.46 4.14
N TYR A 29 3.24 3.77 3.16
CA TYR A 29 1.89 4.26 3.35
C TYR A 29 0.91 3.26 2.77
N VAL A 30 -0.24 3.08 3.41
CA VAL A 30 -1.33 2.27 2.86
C VAL A 30 -2.61 3.07 2.96
N GLY A 31 -3.27 3.28 1.84
CA GLY A 31 -4.52 3.98 1.76
C GLY A 31 -5.49 3.31 0.81
N SER A 32 -6.77 3.57 1.00
CA SER A 32 -7.78 3.25 -0.03
C SER A 32 -7.78 4.26 -1.17
N ASP A 33 -7.16 5.42 -0.97
CA ASP A 33 -7.07 6.52 -1.91
C ASP A 33 -5.63 7.03 -2.03
N ILE A 34 -5.27 7.42 -3.25
CA ILE A 34 -3.93 7.95 -3.56
C ILE A 34 -3.69 9.29 -2.89
N ASN A 35 -4.75 10.10 -2.75
CA ASN A 35 -4.73 11.42 -2.13
C ASN A 35 -4.30 11.38 -0.66
N ALA A 36 -4.48 10.25 0.00
CA ALA A 36 -4.20 10.11 1.42
C ALA A 36 -2.70 10.14 1.75
N PHE A 37 -1.86 9.73 0.80
CA PHE A 37 -0.40 9.74 0.94
C PHE A 37 0.31 10.53 -0.17
N LEU A 38 -0.42 11.18 -1.07
CA LEU A 38 0.14 11.99 -2.16
C LEU A 38 1.02 13.14 -1.64
N GLU A 39 0.68 13.70 -0.48
CA GLU A 39 1.47 14.74 0.21
C GLU A 39 2.83 14.22 0.71
N TYR A 40 2.94 12.91 0.98
CA TYR A 40 4.17 12.28 1.47
C TYR A 40 4.95 11.55 0.38
N THR A 41 4.27 10.94 -0.59
CA THR A 41 4.89 10.21 -1.70
C THR A 41 4.06 10.24 -2.97
N ARG A 42 4.75 10.41 -4.11
CA ARG A 42 4.20 10.31 -5.46
C ARG A 42 4.37 8.93 -6.08
N LYS A 43 4.85 7.95 -5.32
CA LYS A 43 5.03 6.56 -5.78
C LYS A 43 3.93 5.71 -5.18
N ALA A 44 3.06 5.13 -6.01
CA ALA A 44 2.04 4.21 -5.55
C ALA A 44 2.10 2.83 -6.21
N ILE A 45 1.60 1.81 -5.53
CA ILE A 45 1.37 0.48 -6.04
C ILE A 45 -0.10 0.14 -5.86
N VAL A 46 -0.77 -0.27 -6.93
CA VAL A 46 -2.16 -0.75 -6.87
C VAL A 46 -2.14 -2.27 -6.77
N LEU A 47 -2.89 -2.80 -5.81
CA LEU A 47 -3.10 -4.24 -5.66
C LEU A 47 -4.32 -4.70 -6.45
N ASP A 48 -4.23 -5.89 -7.01
CA ASP A 48 -5.32 -6.58 -7.68
C ASP A 48 -6.07 -7.50 -6.72
N GLU A 49 -7.27 -7.89 -7.14
CA GLU A 49 -8.14 -8.73 -6.32
C GLU A 49 -7.52 -10.12 -6.12
N GLY A 50 -7.56 -10.63 -4.89
CA GLY A 50 -6.88 -11.88 -4.56
C GLY A 50 -5.37 -11.74 -4.37
N GLU A 51 -4.87 -10.53 -4.14
CA GLU A 51 -3.49 -10.27 -3.74
C GLU A 51 -3.42 -9.68 -2.33
N TYR A 52 -2.28 -9.89 -1.70
CA TYR A 52 -1.94 -9.29 -0.42
C TYR A 52 -0.53 -8.72 -0.46
N VAL A 53 -0.31 -7.73 0.38
CA VAL A 53 0.97 -7.09 0.56
C VAL A 53 1.39 -7.22 2.02
N ILE A 54 2.67 -7.45 2.20
CA ILE A 54 3.37 -7.43 3.48
C ILE A 54 4.25 -6.20 3.42
N LEU A 55 3.98 -5.20 4.25
CA LEU A 55 4.86 -4.04 4.41
C LEU A 55 5.65 -4.22 5.68
N GLY A 56 6.97 -4.14 5.57
CA GLY A 56 7.84 -3.87 6.70
C GLY A 56 8.25 -2.40 6.74
N PRO A 57 9.09 -2.01 7.71
CA PRO A 57 9.63 -0.65 7.82
C PRO A 57 10.50 -0.27 6.62
N ASN A 58 11.25 -1.22 6.04
CA ASN A 58 12.18 -0.96 4.92
C ASN A 58 11.88 -1.73 3.63
N GLU A 59 10.97 -2.71 3.64
CA GLU A 59 10.63 -3.47 2.43
C GLU A 59 9.12 -3.63 2.26
N TYR A 60 8.71 -3.96 1.03
CA TYR A 60 7.36 -4.42 0.74
C TYR A 60 7.42 -5.70 -0.10
N GLN A 61 6.52 -6.63 0.18
CA GLN A 61 6.34 -7.86 -0.61
C GLN A 61 4.89 -8.03 -1.00
N VAL A 62 4.61 -8.01 -2.29
CA VAL A 62 3.30 -8.38 -2.83
C VAL A 62 3.28 -9.86 -3.16
N ARG A 63 2.21 -10.54 -2.79
CA ARG A 63 1.99 -11.97 -3.01
C ARG A 63 0.57 -12.25 -3.45
N SER A 64 0.40 -13.29 -4.25
CA SER A 64 -0.92 -13.77 -4.65
C SER A 64 -1.53 -14.65 -3.56
N LEU A 65 -2.79 -14.44 -3.18
CA LEU A 65 -3.53 -15.36 -2.29
C LEU A 65 -3.75 -16.73 -2.95
N LYS A 66 -3.98 -16.76 -4.27
CA LYS A 66 -4.28 -18.00 -5.00
C LYS A 66 -3.07 -18.94 -5.08
N THR A 67 -1.88 -18.38 -5.31
CA THR A 67 -0.68 -19.18 -5.61
C THR A 67 0.41 -19.07 -4.56
N GLY A 68 0.32 -18.11 -3.63
CA GLY A 68 1.36 -17.81 -2.65
C GLY A 68 2.65 -17.22 -3.24
N LYS A 69 2.74 -17.05 -4.56
CA LYS A 69 3.95 -16.54 -5.22
C LYS A 69 4.12 -15.05 -5.02
N LYS A 70 5.38 -14.62 -4.92
CA LYS A 70 5.75 -13.20 -4.94
C LYS A 70 5.40 -12.61 -6.30
N LEU A 71 4.66 -11.51 -6.29
CA LEU A 71 4.30 -10.75 -7.46
C LEU A 71 5.14 -9.47 -7.46
N LYS A 72 5.78 -9.19 -8.60
CA LYS A 72 6.38 -7.86 -8.81
C LYS A 72 5.28 -6.93 -9.29
N LYS A 73 5.00 -5.90 -8.50
CA LYS A 73 4.14 -4.79 -8.91
C LYS A 73 5.00 -3.64 -9.43
N ASN A 74 4.50 -2.99 -10.46
CA ASN A 74 5.09 -1.76 -10.96
C ASN A 74 4.69 -0.61 -10.06
N VAL A 75 5.69 0.21 -9.70
CA VAL A 75 5.47 1.47 -9.01
C VAL A 75 4.93 2.46 -10.03
N LEU A 76 3.71 2.89 -9.81
CA LEU A 76 3.08 3.98 -10.55
C LEU A 76 3.61 5.29 -9.97
N HIS A 77 4.13 6.16 -10.85
CA HIS A 77 4.47 7.53 -10.47
C HIS A 77 3.29 8.42 -10.81
N ILE A 78 2.73 9.09 -9.81
CA ILE A 78 1.60 10.00 -9.98
C ILE A 78 2.18 11.37 -10.32
N ASP A 79 2.16 11.70 -11.61
CA ASP A 79 2.59 13.00 -12.11
C ASP A 79 1.45 14.04 -12.13
N TRP A 80 0.19 13.58 -12.10
CA TRP A 80 -0.97 14.45 -12.17
C TRP A 80 -1.36 14.95 -10.79
N ASP A 81 -1.57 16.26 -10.67
CA ASP A 81 -2.18 16.91 -9.51
C ASP A 81 -3.61 16.40 -9.38
N VAL A 82 -3.83 15.46 -8.46
CA VAL A 82 -5.15 14.92 -8.19
C VAL A 82 -5.90 15.95 -7.33
N GLU A 83 -6.52 16.92 -7.98
CA GLU A 83 -7.53 17.79 -7.38
C GLU A 83 -8.75 16.94 -6.99
N THR A 84 -8.67 16.19 -5.89
CA THR A 84 -9.87 15.56 -5.35
C THR A 84 -9.77 15.33 -3.86
N SER A 85 -10.19 16.35 -3.11
CA SER A 85 -10.54 16.25 -1.69
C SER A 85 -11.60 15.18 -1.46
N LYS A 86 -11.18 14.00 -1.00
CA LYS A 86 -12.00 13.13 -0.15
C LYS A 86 -11.10 12.57 0.96
N LYS A 87 -11.48 12.86 2.21
CA LYS A 87 -10.87 12.32 3.42
C LYS A 87 -11.05 10.79 3.45
N GLY A 88 -10.11 10.08 2.83
CA GLY A 88 -9.95 8.63 2.98
C GLY A 88 -9.03 8.33 4.16
N GLY A 89 -9.41 7.37 5.00
CA GLY A 89 -8.52 6.88 6.06
C GLY A 89 -7.30 6.18 5.46
N PHE A 90 -6.11 6.45 6.01
CA PHE A 90 -4.87 5.79 5.64
C PHE A 90 -4.09 5.39 6.89
N LEU A 91 -3.22 4.41 6.71
CA LEU A 91 -2.32 3.87 7.72
C LEU A 91 -0.89 4.17 7.27
N ILE A 92 -0.06 4.59 8.23
CA ILE A 92 1.36 4.86 8.02
C ILE A 92 2.13 3.80 8.79
N ILE A 93 3.17 3.22 8.16
CA ILE A 93 4.13 2.36 8.84
C ILE A 93 5.55 2.89 8.63
N CYS A 94 6.13 3.30 9.75
CA CYS A 94 7.54 3.48 10.02
C CYS A 94 7.83 2.58 11.24
#